data_AF-A0A1A2FYA4-F1
#
_entry.id   AF-A0A1A2FYA4-F1
#
_cell.length_a   1.000
_cell.length_b   1.000
_cell.length_c   1.000
_cell.angle_alpha   90.00
_cell.angle_beta   90.00
_cell.angle_gamma   90.00
#
_symmetry.space_group_name_H-M   'P 1'
#
loop_
_entity.id
_entity.type
_entity.pdbx_description
1 polymer ?
#
loop_
_entity_poly.entity_id
_entity_poly.type
_entity_poly.pdbx_seq_one_letter_code
_entity_poly.pdbx_strand_id
1 'polypeptide(L)' 'MISALSIAARVDGVERFSARMLSDNTPMRAIMDRYGAVWQREDVGVITTVIDVPRRPAFGRDMADQIKRVARQVIEAVG' A
#
# COMPACT_ATOMS: atom_id res chain seq x y z
N MET A 1 5.58 -6.56 -0.05
CA MET A 1 4.17 -6.37 -0.48
C MET A 1 3.85 -4.91 -0.72
N ILE A 2 3.82 -4.05 0.30
CA ILE A 2 3.47 -2.61 0.16
C ILE A 2 4.35 -1.86 -0.85
N SER A 3 5.66 -2.13 -0.94
CA SER A 3 6.54 -1.51 -1.94
C SER A 3 6.12 -1.74 -3.40
N ALA A 4 5.52 -2.89 -3.73
CA ALA A 4 5.08 -3.17 -5.10
C ALA A 4 3.76 -2.47 -5.37
N LEU A 5 2.85 -2.57 -4.40
CA LEU A 5 1.56 -1.88 -4.43
C LEU A 5 1.74 -0.35 -4.54
N SER A 6 2.72 0.24 -3.85
CA SER A 6 2.99 1.68 -3.92
C SER A 6 3.47 2.13 -5.30
N ILE A 7 4.20 1.29 -6.03
CA ILE A 7 4.60 1.59 -7.41
C ILE A 7 3.37 1.59 -8.32
N ALA A 8 2.53 0.56 -8.24
CA ALA A 8 1.32 0.45 -9.06
C ALA A 8 0.33 1.59 -8.75
N ALA A 9 0.08 1.84 -7.46
CA ALA A 9 -0.79 2.93 -6.99
C ALA A 9 -0.37 4.30 -7.54
N ARG A 10 0.93 4.58 -7.62
CA ARG A 10 1.45 5.84 -8.20
C ARG A 10 1.27 5.92 -9.72
N VAL A 11 1.27 4.79 -10.42
CA VAL A 11 0.92 4.77 -11.86
C VAL A 11 -0.55 5.16 -12.04
N ASP A 12 -1.40 4.70 -11.12
CA ASP A 12 -2.84 4.95 -11.11
C ASP A 12 -3.25 6.30 -10.48
N GLY A 13 -2.28 7.11 -10.02
CA GLY A 13 -2.56 8.40 -9.38
C GLY A 13 -3.12 8.33 -7.95
N VAL A 14 -3.08 7.16 -7.31
CA VAL A 14 -3.52 6.99 -5.91
C VAL A 14 -2.51 7.62 -4.95
N GLU A 15 -3.02 8.45 -4.04
CA GLU A 15 -2.20 9.21 -3.09
C GLU A 15 -2.14 8.59 -1.69
N ARG A 16 -3.20 7.89 -1.27
CA ARG A 16 -3.35 7.35 0.08
C ARG A 16 -3.91 5.93 0.06
N PHE A 17 -3.51 5.12 1.03
CA PHE A 17 -4.08 3.81 1.30
C PHE A 17 -4.89 3.84 2.59
N SER A 18 -6.10 3.33 2.54
CA SER A 18 -6.92 3.05 3.72
C SER A 18 -6.90 1.56 4.02
N ALA A 19 -6.81 1.18 5.29
CA ALA A 19 -6.86 -0.21 5.72
C ALA A 19 -7.80 -0.38 6.91
N ARG A 20 -8.50 -1.53 6.95
CA ARG A 20 -9.35 -2.00 8.06
C ARG A 20 -9.03 -3.45 8.34
N MET A 21 -8.87 -3.80 9.60
CA MET A 21 -8.47 -5.15 10.01
C MET A 21 -8.89 -5.43 11.45
N LEU A 22 -8.89 -6.72 11.82
CA LEU A 22 -9.00 -7.11 13.23
C LEU A 22 -7.78 -6.64 14.01
N SER A 23 -8.00 -6.21 15.25
CA SER A 23 -6.94 -5.69 16.11
C SER A 23 -5.88 -6.72 16.47
N ASP A 24 -6.20 -8.00 16.46
CA ASP A 24 -5.28 -9.10 16.77
C ASP A 24 -4.45 -9.57 15.57
N ASN A 25 -4.68 -9.05 14.37
CA ASN A 25 -3.86 -9.36 13.19
C ASN A 25 -2.51 -8.62 13.26
N THR A 26 -1.64 -9.10 14.13
CA THR A 26 -0.32 -8.52 14.40
C THR A 26 0.60 -8.47 13.17
N PRO A 27 0.60 -9.43 12.21
CA PRO A 27 1.45 -9.33 11.03
C PRO A 27 1.09 -8.14 10.15
N MET A 28 -0.21 -7.93 9.89
CA MET A 28 -0.64 -6.82 9.05
C MET A 28 -0.40 -5.47 9.74
N ARG A 29 -0.57 -5.42 11.07
CA ARG A 29 -0.27 -4.22 11.86
C ARG A 29 1.20 -3.84 11.70
N ALA A 30 2.09 -4.80 11.91
CA ALA A 30 3.54 -4.60 11.78
C ALA A 30 3.97 -4.21 10.35
N ILE A 31 3.27 -4.67 9.31
CA ILE A 31 3.53 -4.21 7.94
C ILE A 31 3.22 -2.73 7.81
N MET A 32 2.04 -2.29 8.26
CA MET A 32 1.57 -0.90 8.12
C MET A 32 2.30 0.07 9.05
N ASP A 33 2.72 -0.36 10.23
CA ASP A 33 3.51 0.45 11.17
C ASP A 33 4.83 0.94 10.54
N ARG A 34 5.46 0.11 9.68
CA ARG A 34 6.67 0.49 8.93
C ARG A 34 6.44 1.63 7.95
N TYR A 35 5.19 1.93 7.61
CA TYR A 35 4.79 3.02 6.71
C TYR A 35 4.05 4.14 7.44
N GLY A 36 4.19 4.24 8.77
CA GLY A 36 3.67 5.36 9.55
C GLY A 36 2.19 5.28 9.89
N ALA A 37 1.62 4.07 9.93
CA ALA A 37 0.23 3.89 10.32
C ALA A 37 -0.06 4.44 11.72
N VAL A 38 -1.13 5.23 11.82
CA VAL A 38 -1.72 5.65 13.09
C VAL A 38 -3.09 5.00 13.19
N TRP A 39 -3.23 4.09 14.15
CA TRP A 39 -4.42 3.26 14.27
C TRP A 39 -5.54 3.97 15.03
N GLN A 40 -6.72 3.93 14.43
CA GLN A 40 -7.97 4.35 15.04
C GLN A 40 -8.81 3.12 15.34
N ARG A 41 -9.50 3.13 16.49
CA ARG A 41 -10.50 2.11 16.77
C ARG A 41 -11.77 2.49 16.01
N GLU A 42 -12.29 1.56 15.22
CA GLU A 42 -13.54 1.74 14.49
C GLU A 42 -14.70 1.01 15.19
N ASP A 43 -14.46 -0.22 15.66
CA ASP A 43 -15.44 -1.05 16.37
C ASP A 43 -14.76 -1.95 17.42
N VAL A 44 -15.51 -2.83 18.07
CA VAL A 44 -15.01 -3.89 18.94
C VAL A 44 -14.12 -4.82 18.13
N GLY A 45 -12.83 -4.82 18.45
CA GLY A 45 -11.84 -5.66 17.80
C GLY A 45 -11.44 -5.22 16.40
N VAL A 46 -11.88 -4.05 15.91
CA VAL A 46 -11.58 -3.54 14.56
C VAL A 46 -10.80 -2.23 14.65
N ILE A 47 -9.70 -2.16 13.90
CA ILE A 47 -8.87 -0.96 13.77
C ILE A 47 -8.74 -0.52 12.31
N THR A 48 -8.61 0.78 12.11
CA THR A 48 -8.43 1.42 10.80
C THR A 48 -7.22 2.34 10.79
N THR A 49 -6.67 2.60 9.61
CA THR A 49 -5.60 3.59 9.40
C THR A 49 -5.66 4.13 7.98
N VAL A 50 -5.11 5.32 7.78
CA VAL A 50 -4.83 5.90 6.47
C VAL A 50 -3.36 6.29 6.42
N ILE A 51 -2.67 5.87 5.38
CA ILE A 51 -1.26 6.20 5.14
C ILE A 51 -1.08 6.81 3.75
N ASP A 52 -0.08 7.68 3.61
CA ASP A 52 0.35 8.14 2.28
C ASP A 52 0.99 6.99 1.49
N VAL A 53 0.82 6.99 0.18
CA VAL A 53 1.49 6.02 -0.69
C VAL A 53 3.01 6.22 -0.61
N PRO A 54 3.79 5.17 -0.24
CA PRO A 54 5.22 5.30 -0.07
C PRO A 54 5.95 5.76 -1.34
N ARG A 55 6.72 6.85 -1.21
CA ARG A 55 7.49 7.46 -2.32
C ARG A 55 8.76 6.69 -2.69
N ARG A 56 9.35 5.97 -1.73
CA ARG A 56 10.60 5.23 -1.90
C ARG A 56 10.34 3.73 -1.67
N PRO A 57 10.02 2.97 -2.73
CA PRO A 57 9.80 1.54 -2.59
C PRO A 57 11.12 0.83 -2.26
N ALA A 58 11.06 -0.23 -1.45
CA ALA A 58 12.22 -1.04 -1.07
C ALA A 58 12.67 -2.00 -2.19
N PHE A 59 12.73 -1.51 -3.43
CA PHE A 59 13.18 -2.26 -4.61
C PHE A 59 14.28 -1.50 -5.34
N GLY A 60 15.21 -2.25 -5.93
CA GLY A 60 16.14 -1.69 -6.91
C GLY A 60 15.40 -1.19 -8.16
N ARG A 61 16.07 -0.32 -8.93
CA ARG A 61 15.49 0.35 -10.10
C ARG A 61 14.87 -0.62 -11.10
N ASP A 62 15.58 -1.69 -11.45
CA ASP A 62 15.13 -2.63 -12.48
C ASP A 62 13.80 -3.32 -12.12
N MET A 63 13.70 -3.77 -10.87
CA MET A 63 12.47 -4.37 -10.34
C MET A 63 11.33 -3.34 -10.28
N ALA A 64 11.63 -2.11 -9.86
CA ALA A 64 10.65 -1.04 -9.81
C ALA A 64 10.12 -0.68 -11.21
N ASP A 65 11.00 -0.64 -12.22
CA ASP A 65 10.64 -0.37 -13.60
C ASP A 65 9.83 -1.53 -14.20
N GLN A 66 10.13 -2.77 -13.86
CA GLN A 66 9.32 -3.93 -14.27
C GLN A 66 7.91 -3.87 -13.68
N ILE A 67 7.77 -3.61 -12.38
CA ILE A 67 6.46 -3.46 -11.72
C ILE A 67 5.68 -2.30 -12.37
N LYS A 68 6.34 -1.17 -12.63
CA LYS A 68 5.74 -0.01 -13.27
C LYS A 68 5.22 -0.33 -14.68
N ARG A 69 5.98 -1.08 -15.48
CA ARG A 69 5.56 -1.49 -16.83
C ARG A 69 4.31 -2.37 -16.77
N VAL A 70 4.31 -3.39 -15.93
CA VAL A 70 3.16 -4.31 -15.79
C VAL A 70 1.93 -3.55 -15.28
N ALA A 71 2.08 -2.69 -14.27
CA ALA A 71 0.98 -1.87 -13.77
C ALA A 71 0.37 -1.00 -14.88
N ARG A 72 1.22 -0.34 -15.68
CA ARG A 72 0.76 0.47 -16.81
C ARG A 72 -0.05 -0.34 -17.83
N GLN A 73 0.49 -1.49 -18.24
CA GLN A 73 -0.15 -2.35 -19.23
C GLN A 73 -1.54 -2.78 -18.78
N VAL A 74 -1.70 -3.15 -17.51
CA VAL A 74 -3.00 -3.58 -16.98
C VAL A 74 -3.96 -2.40 -16.87
N ILE A 75 -3.52 -1.27 -16.28
CA ILE A 75 -4.37 -0.09 -16.06
C ILE A 75 -4.83 0.53 -17.38
N GLU A 76 -3.92 0.73 -18.35
CA GLU A 76 -4.25 1.34 -19.64
C GLU A 76 -5.04 0.40 -20.57
N ALA A 77 -4.96 -0.92 -20.39
CA ALA A 77 -5.71 -1.88 -21.21
C ALA A 77 -7.17 -2.07 -20.79
N VAL A 78 -7.50 -1.74 -19.53
CA VAL A 78 -8.85 -1.93 -18.97
C VAL A 78 -9.55 -0.60 -18.63
N GLY A 79 -8.82 0.52 -18.71
CA GLY A 79 -9.30 1.87 -18.45
C GLY A 79 -10.02 2.52 -19.63
#